data_AF-A0A940K229-F1
#
_entry.id   AF-A0A940K229-F1
#
_cell.length_a   1.000
_cell.length_b   1.000
_cell.length_c   1.000
_cell.angle_alpha   90.00
_cell.angle_beta   90.00
_cell.angle_gamma   90.00
#
_symmetry.space_group_name_H-M   'P 1'
#
loop_
_entity.id
_entity.type
_entity.pdbx_description
1 polymer ?
#
loop_
_entity_poly.entity_id
_entity_poly.type
_entity_poly.pdbx_seq_one_letter_code
_entity_poly.pdbx_strand_id
1 'polypeptide(L)'
;MSFFRKVSPTGAVRDFLEVWTGNPYRWPVLAVAMGFTTVLMVIVIPKSEIVPPDKPEITYITTFEPNRTDAQIIASNIANQKKQDKLRAEEAQQEETRKNLYRELGKATFIDTDSMEKQIAKDEAADKAAAEKKRADADAAWKAEHSDKQ
;
A
#
# COMPACT_ATOMS: atom_id res chain seq x y z
N MET A 1 37.76 27.01 -5.80
CA MET A 1 38.05 26.05 -4.70
C MET A 1 39.40 26.40 -4.03
N SER A 2 39.50 27.51 -3.29
CA SER A 2 40.77 27.94 -2.65
C SER A 2 40.53 28.64 -1.31
N PHE A 3 39.47 28.24 -0.59
CA PHE A 3 39.15 28.79 0.73
C PHE A 3 39.94 28.04 1.83
N PHE A 4 39.94 26.71 1.76
CA PHE A 4 40.62 25.83 2.71
C PHE A 4 42.16 25.90 2.67
N ARG A 5 42.77 26.53 1.64
CA ARG A 5 44.23 26.74 1.57
C ARG A 5 44.72 27.92 2.43
N LYS A 6 43.82 28.86 2.76
CA LYS A 6 44.12 30.05 3.58
C LYS A 6 43.71 29.88 5.05
N VAL A 7 42.96 28.83 5.36
CA VAL A 7 42.58 28.49 6.73
C VAL A 7 43.56 27.43 7.21
N SER A 8 44.36 27.73 8.24
CA SER A 8 45.21 26.75 8.91
C SER A 8 44.44 26.18 10.11
N PRO A 9 43.92 24.94 10.04
CA PRO A 9 43.15 24.37 11.16
C PRO A 9 43.97 24.29 12.44
N THR A 10 45.26 23.99 12.31
CA THR A 10 46.21 23.94 13.43
C THR A 10 46.49 25.32 14.02
N GLY A 11 46.53 26.38 13.20
CA GLY A 11 46.69 27.75 13.65
C GLY A 11 45.46 28.26 14.40
N ALA A 12 44.26 27.99 13.86
CA ALA A 12 42.99 28.38 14.48
C ALA A 12 42.78 27.72 15.85
N VAL A 13 43.13 26.44 16.02
CA VAL A 13 43.05 25.76 17.32
C VAL A 13 44.03 26.36 18.32
N ARG A 14 45.26 26.70 17.88
CA ARG A 14 46.27 27.28 18.76
C ARG A 14 45.91 28.69 19.22
N ASP A 15 45.39 29.51 18.30
CA ASP A 15 44.86 30.85 18.57
C ASP A 15 43.67 30.78 19.55
N PHE A 16 42.74 29.84 19.33
CA PHE A 16 41.64 29.58 20.25
C PHE A 16 42.14 29.17 21.66
N LEU A 17 43.13 28.28 21.75
CA LEU A 17 43.69 27.85 23.04
C LEU A 17 44.36 29.00 23.79
N GLU A 18 45.04 29.91 23.09
CA GLU A 18 45.65 31.10 23.68
C GLU A 18 44.58 32.02 24.30
N VAL A 19 43.54 32.34 23.53
CA VAL A 19 42.40 33.14 24.02
C VAL A 19 41.65 32.44 25.15
N TRP A 20 41.44 31.14 25.02
CA TRP A 20 40.75 30.32 26.01
C TRP A 20 41.51 30.25 27.33
N THR A 21 42.84 30.08 27.28
CA THR A 21 43.66 29.94 28.49
C THR A 21 43.96 31.26 29.18
N GLY A 22 43.98 32.37 28.43
CA GLY A 22 44.15 33.72 28.96
C GLY A 22 42.93 34.28 29.72
N ASN A 23 41.75 33.68 29.57
CA ASN A 23 40.54 34.14 30.24
C ASN A 23 40.31 33.46 31.60
N PRO A 24 40.33 34.19 32.73
CA PRO A 24 40.07 33.61 34.06
C PRO A 24 38.64 33.09 34.24
N TYR A 25 37.66 33.58 33.47
CA TYR A 25 36.25 33.21 33.54
C TYR A 25 35.82 32.18 32.48
N ARG A 26 36.77 31.53 31.80
CA ARG A 26 36.50 30.53 30.75
C ARG A 26 35.48 29.45 31.15
N TRP A 27 35.57 28.93 32.37
CA TRP A 27 34.65 27.89 32.86
C TRP A 27 33.25 28.42 33.21
N PRO A 28 33.11 29.53 33.97
CA PRO A 28 31.80 30.16 34.16
C PRO A 28 31.08 30.54 32.87
N VAL A 29 31.78 31.16 31.91
CA VAL A 29 31.20 31.57 30.63
C VAL A 29 30.74 30.34 29.84
N LEU A 30 31.52 29.26 29.83
CA LEU A 30 31.13 28.00 29.20
C LEU A 30 29.88 27.42 29.85
N ALA A 31 29.83 27.38 31.18
CA ALA A 31 28.70 26.84 31.92
C ALA A 31 27.42 27.62 31.63
N VAL A 32 27.50 28.95 31.55
CA VAL A 32 26.35 29.80 31.20
C VAL A 32 25.90 29.55 29.76
N ALA A 33 26.83 29.48 28.80
CA ALA A 33 26.50 29.22 27.41
C ALA A 33 25.85 27.85 27.20
N MET A 34 26.42 26.80 27.82
CA MET A 34 25.86 25.45 27.78
C MET A 34 24.51 25.39 28.49
N GLY A 35 24.38 26.01 29.66
CA GLY A 35 23.14 26.06 30.42
C GLY A 35 22.02 26.74 29.64
N PHE A 36 22.29 27.92 29.07
CA PHE A 36 21.33 28.65 28.25
C PHE A 36 20.88 27.82 27.02
N THR A 37 21.81 27.19 26.33
CA THR A 37 21.51 26.33 25.18
C THR A 37 20.67 25.12 25.59
N THR A 38 21.01 24.48 26.70
CA THR A 38 20.29 23.31 27.21
C THR A 38 18.87 23.67 27.63
N VAL A 39 18.70 24.80 28.32
CA VAL A 39 17.37 25.30 28.72
C VAL A 39 16.50 25.56 27.49
N LEU A 40 17.04 26.21 26.46
CA LEU A 40 16.31 26.42 25.21
C LEU A 40 15.90 25.10 24.56
N MET A 41 16.80 24.13 24.49
CA MET A 41 16.49 22.80 23.94
C MET A 41 15.40 22.11 24.75
N VAL A 42 15.46 22.12 26.08
CA VAL A 42 14.46 21.48 26.95
C VAL A 42 13.08 22.10 26.78
N ILE A 43 12.98 23.42 26.61
CA ILE A 43 11.69 24.11 26.39
C ILE A 43 11.10 23.76 25.02
N VAL A 44 11.95 23.57 24.02
CA VAL A 44 11.53 23.35 22.62
C VAL A 44 11.21 21.88 22.33
N ILE A 45 11.74 20.92 23.11
CA ILE A 45 11.46 19.50 22.90
C ILE A 45 9.96 19.23 23.12
N PRO A 46 9.21 18.89 22.05
CA PRO A 46 7.80 18.57 22.19
C PRO A 46 7.64 17.28 22.98
N LYS A 47 6.63 17.22 23.85
CA LYS A 47 6.22 15.97 24.48
C LYS A 47 5.66 15.05 23.40
N SER A 48 6.36 13.96 23.10
CA SER A 48 5.82 12.88 22.28
C SER A 48 4.90 12.04 23.15
N GLU A 49 3.62 12.36 23.16
CA GLU A 49 2.59 11.48 23.71
C GLU A 49 2.13 10.56 22.59
N ILE A 50 2.30 9.24 22.78
CA ILE A 50 1.65 8.25 21.92
C ILE A 50 0.18 8.22 22.34
N VAL A 51 -0.60 9.14 21.78
CA VAL A 51 -2.05 9.17 21.96
C VAL A 51 -2.62 7.96 21.19
N PRO A 52 -3.49 7.14 21.81
CA PRO A 52 -4.19 6.11 21.06
C PRO A 52 -4.96 6.78 19.91
N PRO A 53 -4.96 6.20 18.69
CA PRO A 53 -5.61 6.81 17.56
C PRO A 53 -7.09 7.07 17.87
N ASP A 54 -7.56 8.28 17.58
CA ASP A 54 -8.97 8.61 17.69
C ASP A 54 -9.80 7.64 16.84
N LYS A 55 -10.96 7.22 17.37
CA LYS A 55 -11.86 6.36 16.60
C LYS A 55 -12.29 7.10 15.33
N PRO A 56 -12.21 6.48 14.15
CA PRO A 56 -12.57 7.15 12.90
C PRO A 56 -14.06 7.49 12.90
N GLU A 57 -14.39 8.69 12.43
CA GLU A 57 -15.77 9.09 12.15
C GLU A 57 -16.25 8.36 10.89
N ILE A 58 -17.16 7.39 11.05
CA ILE A 58 -17.74 6.65 9.94
C ILE A 58 -18.98 7.38 9.46
N THR A 59 -18.90 8.04 8.30
CA THR A 59 -20.07 8.59 7.62
C THR A 59 -20.68 7.54 6.70
N TYR A 60 -21.85 7.02 7.04
CA TYR A 60 -22.58 6.10 6.18
C TYR A 60 -23.36 6.88 5.12
N ILE A 61 -23.05 6.62 3.85
CA ILE A 61 -23.82 7.13 2.70
C ILE A 61 -24.76 6.00 2.26
N THR A 62 -26.04 6.11 2.61
CA THR A 62 -27.05 5.10 2.25
C THR A 62 -27.73 5.47 0.93
N THR A 63 -27.56 4.63 -0.09
CA THR A 63 -28.23 4.81 -1.41
C THR A 63 -29.67 4.27 -1.41
N PHE A 64 -30.04 3.45 -0.43
CA PHE A 64 -31.37 2.85 -0.31
C PHE A 64 -32.19 3.53 0.77
N GLU A 65 -33.51 3.54 0.58
CA GLU A 65 -34.44 4.11 1.55
C GLU A 65 -34.36 3.36 2.89
N PRO A 66 -34.21 4.06 4.02
CA PRO A 66 -33.95 3.44 5.33
C PRO A 66 -35.13 2.59 5.86
N ASN A 67 -36.35 2.81 5.34
CA ASN A 67 -37.56 2.11 5.76
C ASN A 67 -38.06 1.07 4.74
N ARG A 68 -37.20 0.66 3.79
CA ARG A 68 -37.52 -0.40 2.82
C ARG A 68 -37.85 -1.71 3.55
N THR A 69 -38.98 -2.30 3.21
CA THR A 69 -39.37 -3.61 3.77
C THR A 69 -38.65 -4.76 3.08
N ASP A 70 -38.46 -5.88 3.77
CA ASP A 70 -37.83 -7.09 3.21
C ASP A 70 -38.50 -7.58 1.92
N ALA A 71 -39.83 -7.45 1.83
CA ALA A 71 -40.58 -7.79 0.61
C ALA A 71 -40.16 -6.92 -0.59
N GLN A 72 -39.96 -5.62 -0.37
CA GLN A 72 -39.41 -4.71 -1.38
C GLN A 72 -37.93 -5.01 -1.64
N ILE A 73 -37.19 -5.54 -0.66
CA ILE A 73 -35.82 -6.01 -0.86
C ILE A 73 -35.78 -7.10 -1.92
N ILE A 74 -36.54 -8.16 -1.65
CA ILE A 74 -36.59 -9.36 -2.48
C ILE A 74 -37.11 -9.01 -3.88
N ALA A 75 -38.17 -8.20 -4.00
CA ALA A 75 -38.73 -7.82 -5.29
C ALA A 75 -37.72 -7.08 -6.18
N SER A 76 -36.99 -6.11 -5.62
CA SER A 76 -35.94 -5.37 -6.35
C SER A 76 -34.76 -6.27 -6.72
N ASN A 77 -34.35 -7.18 -5.83
CA ASN A 77 -33.27 -8.12 -6.14
C ASN A 77 -33.66 -9.08 -7.27
N ILE A 78 -34.88 -9.62 -7.27
CA ILE A 78 -35.37 -10.49 -8.36
C ILE A 78 -35.42 -9.72 -9.69
N ALA A 79 -35.90 -8.48 -9.68
CA ALA A 79 -35.93 -7.65 -10.88
C ALA A 79 -34.52 -7.37 -11.43
N ASN A 80 -33.57 -7.10 -10.54
CA ASN A 80 -32.17 -6.89 -10.91
C ASN A 80 -31.51 -8.17 -11.43
N GLN A 81 -31.80 -9.31 -10.80
CA GLN A 81 -31.28 -10.61 -11.24
C GLN A 81 -31.75 -10.92 -12.65
N LYS A 82 -33.05 -10.74 -12.95
CA LYS A 82 -33.59 -10.96 -14.30
C LYS A 82 -32.92 -10.07 -15.35
N LYS A 83 -32.64 -8.81 -15.02
CA LYS A 83 -31.92 -7.89 -15.92
C LYS A 83 -30.48 -8.35 -16.14
N GLN A 84 -29.77 -8.71 -15.07
CA GLN A 84 -28.41 -9.21 -15.16
C GLN A 84 -28.32 -10.51 -15.95
N ASP A 85 -29.25 -11.44 -15.74
CA ASP A 85 -29.27 -12.72 -16.46
C ASP A 85 -29.51 -12.51 -17.96
N LYS A 86 -30.38 -11.55 -18.34
CA LYS A 86 -30.57 -11.17 -19.74
C LYS A 86 -29.29 -10.61 -20.36
N LEU A 87 -28.65 -9.66 -19.68
CA LEU A 87 -27.41 -9.05 -20.15
C LEU A 87 -26.29 -10.10 -20.28
N ARG A 88 -26.15 -10.98 -19.28
CA ARG A 88 -25.16 -12.06 -19.29
C ARG A 88 -25.40 -13.04 -20.45
N ALA A 89 -26.66 -13.34 -20.75
CA ALA A 89 -27.00 -14.19 -21.89
C ALA A 89 -26.66 -13.52 -23.22
N GLU A 90 -26.93 -12.22 -23.37
CA GLU A 90 -26.56 -11.44 -24.56
C GLU A 90 -25.03 -11.33 -24.73
N GLU A 91 -24.30 -11.09 -23.64
CA GLU A 91 -22.84 -11.05 -23.62
C GLU A 91 -22.24 -12.41 -24.01
N ALA A 92 -22.76 -13.51 -23.47
CA ALA A 92 -22.30 -14.86 -23.82
C ALA A 92 -22.50 -15.15 -25.32
N GLN A 93 -23.65 -14.77 -25.89
CA GLN A 93 -23.89 -14.91 -27.33
C GLN A 93 -22.92 -14.07 -28.16
N GLN A 94 -22.64 -12.84 -27.73
CA GLN A 94 -21.66 -11.99 -28.40
C GLN A 94 -20.24 -12.54 -28.30
N GLU A 95 -19.85 -13.08 -27.15
CA GLU A 95 -18.53 -13.72 -26.97
C GLU A 95 -18.37 -14.94 -27.85
N GLU A 96 -19.38 -15.80 -27.95
CA GLU A 96 -19.38 -16.94 -28.87
C GLU A 96 -19.25 -16.49 -30.32
N THR A 97 -20.00 -15.45 -30.71
CA THR A 97 -19.91 -14.85 -32.05
C THR A 97 -18.52 -14.29 -32.33
N ARG A 98 -17.93 -13.56 -31.37
CA ARG A 98 -16.56 -13.02 -31.49
C ARG A 98 -15.54 -14.14 -31.60
N LYS A 99 -15.61 -15.18 -30.76
CA LYS A 99 -14.71 -16.35 -30.82
C LYS A 99 -14.79 -17.04 -32.18
N ASN A 100 -16.01 -17.25 -32.70
CA ASN A 100 -16.20 -17.87 -34.01
C ASN A 100 -15.62 -17.00 -35.13
N LEU A 101 -15.86 -15.68 -35.10
CA LEU A 101 -15.26 -14.75 -36.05
C LEU A 101 -13.73 -14.77 -36.01
N TYR A 102 -13.12 -14.81 -34.81
CA TYR A 102 -11.67 -14.90 -34.67
C TYR A 102 -11.10 -16.22 -35.22
N ARG A 103 -11.80 -17.34 -35.01
CA ARG A 103 -11.42 -18.64 -35.59
C ARG A 103 -11.47 -18.60 -37.11
N GLU A 104 -12.54 -18.04 -37.67
CA GLU A 104 -12.71 -17.92 -39.13
C GLU A 104 -11.66 -16.98 -39.74
N LEU A 105 -11.42 -15.83 -39.11
CA LEU A 105 -10.40 -14.88 -39.54
C LEU A 105 -9.00 -15.51 -39.49
N GLY A 106 -8.67 -16.21 -38.41
CA GLY A 106 -7.39 -16.91 -38.26
C GLY A 106 -7.19 -17.96 -39.37
N LYS A 107 -8.22 -18.74 -39.69
CA LYS A 107 -8.19 -19.70 -40.81
C LYS A 107 -7.96 -19.01 -42.15
N ALA A 108 -8.59 -17.86 -42.39
CA ALA A 108 -8.41 -17.09 -43.62
C ALA A 108 -7.01 -16.44 -43.73
N THR A 109 -6.38 -16.09 -42.60
CA THR A 109 -5.04 -15.48 -42.56
C THR A 109 -3.92 -16.50 -42.32
N PHE A 110 -4.18 -17.80 -42.49
CA PHE A 110 -3.21 -18.90 -42.29
C PHE A 110 -2.61 -18.99 -40.87
N ILE A 111 -3.37 -18.54 -39.87
CA ILE A 111 -3.03 -18.64 -38.45
C ILE A 111 -3.69 -19.90 -37.88
N ASP A 112 -2.89 -20.80 -37.28
CA ASP A 112 -3.39 -22.04 -36.65
C ASP A 112 -4.01 -21.76 -35.27
N THR A 113 -5.28 -21.41 -35.28
CA THR A 113 -6.08 -21.10 -34.09
C THR A 113 -6.37 -22.34 -33.24
N ASP A 114 -6.44 -23.53 -33.83
CA ASP A 114 -6.79 -24.77 -33.13
C ASP A 114 -5.65 -25.24 -32.21
N SER A 115 -4.38 -25.11 -32.64
CA SER A 115 -3.23 -25.44 -31.78
C SER A 115 -3.06 -24.42 -30.65
N MET A 116 -3.33 -23.13 -30.91
CA MET A 116 -3.31 -22.09 -29.88
C MET A 116 -4.38 -22.30 -28.81
N GLU A 117 -5.62 -22.63 -29.19
CA GLU A 117 -6.69 -22.92 -28.22
C GLU A 117 -6.33 -24.10 -27.30
N LYS A 118 -5.69 -25.15 -27.85
CA LYS A 118 -5.20 -26.29 -27.05
C LYS A 118 -4.10 -25.92 -26.07
N GLN A 119 -3.17 -25.05 -26.48
CA GLN A 119 -2.12 -24.56 -25.59
C GLN A 119 -2.70 -23.70 -24.47
N ILE A 120 -3.57 -22.75 -24.81
CA ILE A 120 -4.26 -21.88 -23.83
C ILE A 120 -5.04 -22.73 -22.82
N ALA A 121 -5.79 -23.73 -23.26
CA ALA A 121 -6.54 -24.60 -22.35
C ALA A 121 -5.64 -25.39 -21.39
N LYS A 122 -4.46 -25.83 -21.87
CA LYS A 122 -3.47 -26.54 -21.06
C LYS A 122 -2.83 -25.61 -20.03
N ASP A 123 -2.48 -24.40 -20.45
CA ASP A 123 -1.85 -23.39 -19.59
C ASP A 123 -2.85 -22.90 -18.53
N GLU A 124 -4.09 -22.62 -18.90
CA GLU A 124 -5.16 -22.28 -17.95
C GLU A 124 -5.42 -23.37 -16.91
N ALA A 125 -5.39 -24.64 -17.33
CA ALA A 125 -5.56 -25.76 -16.40
C ALA A 125 -4.38 -25.87 -15.42
N ALA A 126 -3.16 -25.64 -15.90
CA ALA A 126 -1.96 -25.62 -15.06
C ALA A 126 -2.00 -24.44 -14.07
N ASP A 127 -2.40 -23.26 -14.52
CA ASP A 127 -2.50 -22.05 -13.70
C ASP A 127 -3.59 -22.18 -12.63
N LYS A 128 -4.76 -22.74 -12.99
CA LYS A 128 -5.84 -23.01 -12.02
C LYS A 128 -5.38 -24.00 -10.95
N ALA A 129 -4.73 -25.10 -11.35
CA ALA A 129 -4.20 -26.08 -10.40
C ALA A 129 -3.11 -25.49 -9.49
N ALA A 130 -2.25 -24.62 -10.02
CA ALA A 130 -1.24 -23.92 -9.22
C ALA A 130 -1.87 -22.91 -8.26
N ALA A 131 -2.91 -22.18 -8.68
CA ALA A 131 -3.64 -21.24 -7.84
C ALA A 131 -4.40 -21.95 -6.71
N GLU A 132 -5.02 -23.10 -6.99
CA GLU A 132 -5.70 -23.92 -5.98
C GLU A 132 -4.74 -24.46 -4.93
N LYS A 133 -3.56 -24.94 -5.35
CA LYS A 133 -2.50 -25.34 -4.41
C LYS A 133 -2.06 -24.20 -3.51
N LYS A 134 -1.78 -23.02 -4.11
CA LYS A 134 -1.40 -21.83 -3.33
C LYS A 134 -2.49 -21.41 -2.33
N ARG A 135 -3.77 -21.52 -2.71
CA ARG A 135 -4.89 -21.24 -1.81
C ARG A 135 -4.94 -22.26 -0.67
N ALA A 136 -4.82 -23.55 -0.98
CA ALA A 136 -4.79 -24.60 0.04
C ALA A 136 -3.61 -24.46 1.01
N ASP A 137 -2.43 -24.10 0.50
CA ASP A 137 -1.23 -23.87 1.32
C ASP A 137 -1.41 -22.63 2.21
N ALA A 138 -2.00 -21.56 1.68
CA ALA A 138 -2.32 -20.35 2.45
C ALA A 138 -3.37 -20.61 3.54
N ASP A 139 -4.41 -21.39 3.22
CA ASP A 139 -5.45 -21.80 4.18
C ASP A 139 -4.88 -22.70 5.28
N ALA A 140 -3.94 -23.59 4.94
CA ALA A 140 -3.24 -24.44 5.90
C ALA A 140 -2.31 -23.62 6.81
N ALA A 141 -1.56 -22.66 6.25
CA ALA A 141 -0.71 -21.76 7.01
C ALA A 141 -1.53 -20.87 7.98
N TRP A 142 -2.65 -20.32 7.52
CA TRP A 142 -3.54 -19.52 8.35
C TRP A 142 -4.11 -20.33 9.52
N LYS A 143 -4.55 -21.58 9.26
CA LYS A 143 -5.04 -22.50 10.31
C LYS A 143 -3.96 -22.87 11.32
N ALA A 144 -2.72 -23.08 10.89
CA ALA A 144 -1.60 -23.39 11.78
C ALA A 144 -1.27 -22.21 12.73
N GLU A 145 -1.29 -20.99 12.22
CA GLU A 145 -1.01 -19.77 13.00
C GLU A 145 -2.12 -19.43 14.01
N HIS A 146 -3.37 -19.81 13.71
CA HIS A 146 -4.53 -19.50 14.56
C HIS A 146 -4.98 -20.66 15.47
N SER A 147 -4.40 -21.86 15.32
CA SER A 147 -4.67 -23.01 16.20
C SER A 147 -3.88 -23.00 17.52
N ASP A 148 -2.83 -22.18 17.62
CA ASP A 148 -1.94 -22.09 18.80
C ASP A 148 -2.43 -21.06 19.85
N LYS A 149 -3.60 -20.45 19.63
CA LYS A 149 -4.21 -19.43 20.50
C LYS A 149 -5.54 -19.87 21.14
N GLN A 150 -5.86 -21.17 21.15
CA GLN A 150 -7.00 -21.74 21.88
C GLN A 150 -6.55 -22.59 23.07
#